data_AF-A0AB36Z103-F1
#
_entry.id   AF-A0AB36Z103-F1
#
_cell.length_a   1.000
_cell.length_b   1.000
_cell.length_c   1.000
_cell.angle_alpha   90.00
_cell.angle_beta   90.00
_cell.angle_gamma   90.00
#
_symmetry.space_group_name_H-M   'P 1'
#
loop_
_entity.id
_entity.type
_entity.pdbx_description
1 polymer ?
#
loop_
_entity_poly.entity_id
_entity_poly.type
_entity_poly.pdbx_seq_one_letter_code
_entity_poly.pdbx_strand_id
1 'polypeptide(L)' 'MARTLLTDAIWQQIQDTMRLHGCYRSKNSRNIMEAILWKLRTGATWRDIPQ' A
#
# COMPACT_ATOMS: atom_id res chain seq x y z
N MET A 1 0.14 -0.19 -16.18
CA MET A 1 0.65 1.14 -15.77
C MET A 1 0.39 1.32 -14.28
N ALA A 2 1.27 0.78 -13.45
CA ALA A 2 1.22 0.94 -12.00
C ALA A 2 1.79 2.32 -11.65
N ARG A 3 0.93 3.30 -11.42
CA ARG A 3 1.35 4.55 -10.79
C ARG A 3 1.43 4.27 -9.30
N THR A 4 2.62 3.92 -8.82
CA THR A 4 2.94 3.85 -7.39
C THR A 4 2.52 5.16 -6.73
N LEU A 5 1.40 5.12 -6.01
CA LEU A 5 0.86 6.26 -5.27
C LEU A 5 1.67 6.50 -4.00
N LEU A 6 2.29 5.45 -3.48
CA LEU A 6 3.16 5.52 -2.32
C LEU A 6 4.57 5.88 -2.76
N THR A 7 4.87 7.18 -2.72
CA THR A 7 6.25 7.65 -2.73
C THR A 7 6.98 7.13 -1.49
N ASP A 8 8.30 6.99 -1.56
CA ASP A 8 9.08 6.47 -0.44
C ASP A 8 8.92 7.32 0.83
N ALA A 9 8.73 8.63 0.70
CA ALA A 9 8.45 9.52 1.82
C ALA A 9 7.12 9.21 2.53
N ILE A 10 6.04 9.04 1.77
CA ILE A 10 4.71 8.70 2.33
C ILE A 10 4.76 7.29 2.94
N TRP A 11 5.45 6.36 2.26
CA TRP A 11 5.62 5.01 2.77
C TRP A 11 6.36 4.99 4.11
N GLN A 12 7.41 5.80 4.29
CA GLN A 12 8.10 5.92 5.59
C GLN A 12 7.18 6.42 6.69
N GLN A 13 6.37 7.46 6.44
CA GLN A 13 5.42 7.98 7.44
C GLN A 13 4.37 6.93 7.85
N ILE A 14 3.83 6.20 6.88
CA ILE A 14 2.88 5.11 7.13
C ILE A 14 3.57 3.99 7.92
N GLN A 15 4.79 3.64 7.55
CA GLN A 15 5.56 2.59 8.20
C GLN A 15 5.88 2.93 9.66
N ASP A 16 6.24 4.18 9.95
CA ASP A 16 6.45 4.65 11.32
C ASP A 16 5.16 4.58 12.13
N THR A 17 4.04 5.00 11.54
CA THR A 17 2.71 4.88 12.17
C THR A 17 2.33 3.43 12.44
N MET A 18 2.54 2.53 11.46
CA MET A 18 2.32 1.10 11.61
C MET A 18 3.17 0.50 12.73
N ARG A 19 4.43 0.94 12.85
CA ARG A 19 5.34 0.50 13.91
C ARG A 19 4.87 0.97 15.29
N LEU A 20 4.36 2.20 15.41
CA LEU A 20 3.77 2.71 16.64
C LEU A 20 2.57 1.88 17.12
N HIS A 21 1.77 1.36 16.18
CA HIS A 21 0.64 0.49 16.49
C HIS A 21 1.01 -1.00 16.61
N GLY A 22 2.30 -1.36 16.55
CA GLY A 22 2.76 -2.74 16.68
C GLY A 22 2.48 -3.63 15.45
N CYS A 23 2.17 -3.04 14.29
CA CYS A 23 1.95 -3.81 13.07
C CYS A 23 3.26 -4.42 12.56
N TYR A 24 3.20 -5.70 12.17
CA TYR A 24 4.35 -6.42 11.65
C TYR A 24 4.68 -5.99 10.21
N ARG A 25 5.96 -5.70 9.96
CA ARG A 25 6.47 -5.32 8.63
C ARG A 25 6.95 -6.56 7.87
N SER A 26 6.22 -6.97 6.85
CA SER A 26 6.67 -7.93 5.83
C SER A 26 7.23 -7.22 4.58
N LYS A 27 8.03 -7.91 3.76
CA LYS A 27 8.51 -7.37 2.46
C LYS A 27 7.36 -6.99 1.51
N ASN A 28 6.20 -7.63 1.65
CA ASN A 28 5.03 -7.40 0.80
C ASN A 28 4.07 -6.32 1.33
N SER A 29 4.35 -5.73 2.50
CA SER A 29 3.45 -4.76 3.14
C SER A 29 3.17 -3.55 2.23
N ARG A 30 4.19 -3.09 1.49
CA ARG A 30 4.05 -1.96 0.55
C ARG A 30 3.09 -2.31 -0.59
N ASN A 31 3.28 -3.47 -1.21
CA ASN A 31 2.44 -3.93 -2.32
C ASN A 31 0.98 -4.11 -1.87
N ILE A 32 0.76 -4.64 -0.67
CA ILE A 32 -0.59 -4.77 -0.10
C ILE A 32 -1.23 -3.39 0.10
N MET A 33 -0.48 -2.44 0.67
CA MET A 33 -0.98 -1.08 0.89
C MET A 33 -1.30 -0.38 -0.44
N GLU A 34 -0.46 -0.53 -1.46
CA GLU A 34 -0.73 0.00 -2.80
C GLU A 34 -1.95 -0.64 -3.44
N ALA A 35 -2.15 -1.95 -3.29
CA ALA A 35 -3.34 -2.64 -3.78
C ALA A 35 -4.62 -2.16 -3.09
N ILE A 36 -4.58 -1.96 -1.76
CA ILE A 36 -5.69 -1.38 -1.00
C ILE A 36 -6.02 0.03 -1.50
N LEU A 37 -5.01 0.90 -1.61
CA LEU A 37 -5.18 2.27 -2.07
C LEU A 37 -5.72 2.33 -3.51
N TRP A 38 -5.20 1.47 -4.38
CA TRP A 38 -5.69 1.35 -5.76
C TRP A 38 -7.15 0.92 -5.80
N LYS A 39 -7.54 -0.06 -4.97
CA LYS A 39 -8.93 -0.52 -4.89
C LYS A 39 -9.86 0.56 -4.35
N LEU A 40 -9.46 1.28 -3.30
CA LEU A 40 -10.23 2.39 -2.75
C LEU A 40 -10.41 3.52 -3.78
N ARG A 41 -9.37 3.81 -4.58
CA ARG A 41 -9.42 4.84 -5.61
C ARG A 41 -10.27 4.47 -6.81
N THR A 42 -10.20 3.20 -7.23
CA THR A 42 -10.76 2.75 -8.52
C THR A 42 -12.12 2.06 -8.34
N GLY A 43 -12.45 1.59 -7.13
CA GLY A 43 -13.65 0.79 -6.86
C GLY A 43 -13.65 -0.59 -7.53
N ALA A 44 -12.58 -0.94 -8.23
CA ALA A 44 -12.47 -2.13 -9.06
C ALA A 44 -12.35 -3.42 -8.23
N THR A 45 -12.57 -4.57 -8.88
CA THR A 45 -12.49 -5.85 -8.18
C THR A 45 -11.04 -6.21 -7.86
N TRP A 46 -10.82 -7.08 -6.86
CA TRP A 46 -9.46 -7.49 -6.48
C TRP A 46 -8.74 -8.28 -7.60
N ARG A 47 -9.48 -8.80 -8.58
CA ARG A 47 -8.93 -9.52 -9.73
C ARG A 47 -8.25 -8.60 -10.74
N ASP A 48 -8.64 -7.34 -10.76
CA ASP A 48 -8.15 -6.36 -11.73
C ASP A 48 -6.91 -5.60 -11.22
N ILE A 49 -6.31 -6.05 -10.11
CA ILE A 49 -5.12 -5.41 -9.56
C ILE A 49 -3.98 -5.54 -10.57
N PRO A 50 -3.39 -4.42 -11.01
CA PRO A 50 -2.23 -4.46 -11.89
C PRO A 50 -1.06 -5.10 -11.14
N GLN A 51 -0.41 -6.08 -11.78
CA GLN A 51 0.87 -6.66 -11.33
C GLN A 51 2.03 -5.70 -11.50
#